data_AF-A0A350PGH1-F1
#
_entry.id   AF-A0A350PGH1-F1
#
_cell.length_a   1.000
_cell.length_b   1.000
_cell.length_c   1.000
_cell.angle_alpha   90.00
_cell.angle_beta   90.00
_cell.angle_gamma   90.00
#
_symmetry.space_group_name_H-M   'P 1'
#
loop_
_entity.id
_entity.type
_entity.pdbx_description
1 polymer ?
#
loop_
_entity_poly.entity_id
_entity_poly.type
_entity_poly.pdbx_seq_one_letter_code
_entity_poly.pdbx_strand_id
1 'polypeptide(L)'
;DSTGVIDLVIHPTNPNVLLAATWEKDRKAWNFKEGGNGSAVYKSTDGGETWSKSVNGLPQGNFVGRIGLNISQSNPDVIYAIVDNQFEMKEERENDSDALTQTSFVEMSVKDFMKLDNKKLESFLRRNRFPEKYTASSVKADVDNGKYKPAALGEFLGDANAALFNTSIKGLEVYRSDNGGDSWKITHDYEIPGVYNTYGYYFGEIRVDPNDENTIYALGVPFIKSTDGGKSWEIKANNDPVHADQQALWINPNDSEHILLGNDGGLYESHDGGENFIHHNSEAVGQFYTVSVDMEKPYNIYGGLQDNGTFVGPSTSSPNRNRPWERLFGGDGMHVYANPQNSDIVYVGFQYGNYFRLDRDKGTTTGITPRHDVGEPRYRYNWNTPVNLSHHNPDVVYFGSQKLSRSLDRGETWTAISPDLTNDHPNGDVPYSTITTIAESPLDFNQIWVGTDDGNIQITRDGGASWTNVTGSIPKDLWVSEVHAS
;
A
#
# COMPACT_ATOMS: atom_id res chain seq x y z
N ASP A 1 6.63 24.75 9.17
CA ASP A 1 7.06 24.61 7.77
C ASP A 1 6.97 23.13 7.43
N SER A 2 6.42 22.78 6.27
CA SER A 2 6.21 21.40 5.80
C SER A 2 7.17 21.02 4.66
N THR A 3 8.19 21.86 4.42
CA THR A 3 9.16 21.70 3.33
C THR A 3 10.53 21.31 3.89
N GLY A 4 11.18 20.30 3.28
CA GLY A 4 12.55 19.90 3.60
C GLY A 4 13.42 19.76 2.35
N VAL A 5 14.74 19.90 2.50
CA VAL A 5 15.72 19.53 1.46
C VAL A 5 15.88 18.02 1.48
N ILE A 6 15.77 17.39 0.31
CA ILE A 6 15.70 15.92 0.18
C ILE A 6 16.76 15.32 -0.75
N ASP A 7 17.41 16.16 -1.56
CA ASP A 7 18.46 15.73 -2.47
C ASP A 7 19.44 16.88 -2.69
N LEU A 8 20.70 16.54 -2.94
CA LEU A 8 21.80 17.47 -3.16
C LEU A 8 22.82 16.85 -4.11
N VAL A 9 23.10 17.54 -5.20
CA VAL A 9 24.16 17.17 -6.16
C VAL A 9 25.22 18.25 -6.21
N ILE A 10 26.47 17.82 -6.32
CA ILE A 10 27.67 18.67 -6.31
C ILE A 10 28.34 18.55 -7.67
N HIS A 11 28.70 19.67 -8.29
CA HIS A 11 29.45 19.65 -9.53
C HIS A 11 30.82 18.97 -9.32
N PRO A 12 31.19 17.95 -10.12
CA PRO A 12 32.28 17.01 -9.80
C PRO A 12 33.66 17.65 -9.73
N THR A 13 33.87 18.78 -10.39
CA THR A 13 35.15 19.51 -10.39
C THR A 13 35.06 20.93 -9.82
N ASN A 14 33.88 21.37 -9.35
CA ASN A 14 33.68 22.72 -8.82
C ASN A 14 32.71 22.69 -7.63
N PRO A 15 33.22 22.52 -6.39
CA PRO A 15 32.37 22.36 -5.21
C PRO A 15 31.55 23.62 -4.86
N ASN A 16 31.80 24.76 -5.52
CA ASN A 16 30.97 25.94 -5.34
C ASN A 16 29.62 25.83 -6.06
N VAL A 17 29.51 24.95 -7.06
CA VAL A 17 28.26 24.75 -7.81
C VAL A 17 27.50 23.56 -7.24
N LEU A 18 26.35 23.84 -6.64
CA LEU A 18 25.47 22.87 -5.98
C LEU A 18 24.06 23.02 -6.52
N LEU A 19 23.32 21.91 -6.60
CA LEU A 19 21.87 21.94 -6.73
C LEU A 19 21.22 21.12 -5.64
N ALA A 20 20.15 21.65 -5.06
CA ALA A 20 19.38 21.01 -4.01
C ALA A 20 17.90 20.94 -4.41
N ALA A 21 17.25 19.83 -4.11
CA ALA A 21 15.80 19.67 -4.25
C ALA A 21 15.12 19.82 -2.89
N THR A 22 14.01 20.55 -2.86
CA THR A 22 13.09 20.59 -1.73
C THR A 22 11.81 19.85 -2.06
N TRP A 23 11.16 19.32 -1.02
CA TRP A 23 9.87 18.65 -1.11
C TRP A 23 8.96 19.13 0.01
N GLU A 24 7.79 19.66 -0.35
CA GLU A 24 6.70 19.97 0.58
C GLU A 24 5.79 18.76 0.73
N LYS A 25 5.66 18.25 1.97
CA LYS A 25 4.76 17.13 2.29
C LYS A 25 4.14 17.27 3.67
N ASP A 26 2.96 16.68 3.86
CA ASP A 26 2.30 16.59 5.16
C ASP A 26 1.85 15.15 5.40
N ARG A 27 2.43 14.47 6.39
CA ARG A 27 2.04 13.10 6.77
C ARG A 27 1.38 13.12 8.15
N LYS A 28 0.11 12.76 8.17
CA LYS A 28 -0.70 12.48 9.36
C LYS A 28 -0.96 10.98 9.44
N ALA A 29 -1.43 10.50 10.60
CA ALA A 29 -1.77 9.09 10.74
C ALA A 29 -2.93 8.65 9.80
N TRP A 30 -3.77 9.62 9.42
CA TRP A 30 -4.95 9.41 8.57
C TRP A 30 -4.84 10.01 7.18
N ASN A 31 -3.76 10.73 6.85
CA ASN A 31 -3.66 11.40 5.55
C ASN A 31 -2.22 11.63 5.10
N PHE A 32 -1.95 11.47 3.80
CA PHE A 32 -0.69 11.90 3.19
C PHE A 32 -0.90 12.93 2.08
N LYS A 33 -0.23 14.08 2.19
CA LYS A 33 -0.11 15.07 1.12
C LYS A 33 1.30 14.98 0.55
N GLU A 34 1.40 14.57 -0.70
CA GLU A 34 2.67 14.17 -1.35
C GLU A 34 3.31 15.28 -2.19
N GLY A 35 2.71 16.46 -2.27
CA GLY A 35 3.26 17.59 -3.04
C GLY A 35 2.81 18.95 -2.54
N GLY A 36 3.48 20.00 -3.04
CA GLY A 36 3.22 21.36 -2.59
C GLY A 36 4.07 22.42 -3.29
N ASN A 37 3.71 23.69 -3.10
CA ASN A 37 4.41 24.84 -3.71
C ASN A 37 5.84 25.01 -3.19
N GLY A 38 6.16 24.43 -2.03
CA GLY A 38 7.51 24.36 -1.46
C GLY A 38 8.43 23.36 -2.18
N SER A 39 7.91 22.48 -3.03
CA SER A 39 8.73 21.57 -3.84
C SER A 39 9.38 22.31 -5.01
N ALA A 40 10.71 22.30 -5.09
CA ALA A 40 11.47 23.02 -6.11
C ALA A 40 12.94 22.58 -6.17
N VAL A 41 13.65 23.01 -7.21
CA VAL A 41 15.11 22.93 -7.30
C VAL A 41 15.72 24.31 -7.01
N TYR A 42 16.84 24.32 -6.29
CA TYR A 42 17.64 25.50 -6.00
C TYR A 42 19.08 25.27 -6.44
N LYS A 43 19.76 26.34 -6.84
CA LYS A 43 21.16 26.33 -7.26
C LYS A 43 21.96 27.30 -6.40
N SER A 44 23.15 26.88 -5.99
CA SER A 44 24.18 27.72 -5.41
C SER A 44 25.41 27.72 -6.33
N THR A 45 26.12 28.85 -6.35
CA THR A 45 27.40 29.02 -7.08
C THR A 45 28.53 29.51 -6.17
N ASP A 46 28.30 29.50 -4.87
CA ASP A 46 29.22 29.97 -3.82
C ASP A 46 29.41 28.92 -2.70
N GLY A 47 29.13 27.65 -2.98
CA GLY A 47 29.36 26.55 -2.03
C GLY A 47 28.27 26.39 -0.98
N GLY A 48 27.09 26.97 -1.23
CA GLY A 48 25.90 26.84 -0.38
C GLY A 48 25.64 28.02 0.55
N GLU A 49 26.43 29.10 0.44
CA GLU A 49 26.22 30.34 1.19
C GLU A 49 24.95 31.06 0.73
N THR A 50 24.68 31.08 -0.58
CA THR A 50 23.44 31.61 -1.15
C THR A 50 22.82 30.67 -2.16
N TRP A 51 21.48 30.73 -2.26
CA TRP A 51 20.68 29.85 -3.10
C TRP A 51 19.66 30.65 -3.91
N SER A 52 19.53 30.29 -5.19
CA SER A 52 18.51 30.84 -6.09
C SER A 52 17.63 29.73 -6.62
N LYS A 53 16.32 29.98 -6.73
CA LYS A 53 15.35 29.00 -7.25
C LYS A 53 15.64 28.73 -8.72
N SER A 54 15.83 27.46 -9.10
CA SER A 54 16.04 26.99 -10.47
C SER A 54 14.87 26.13 -10.92
N VAL A 55 13.81 26.78 -11.42
CA VAL A 55 12.58 26.10 -11.84
C VAL A 55 12.12 26.50 -13.23
N ASN A 56 12.95 27.21 -13.99
CA ASN A 56 12.62 27.59 -15.36
C ASN A 56 12.50 26.33 -16.24
N GLY A 57 11.28 25.99 -16.65
CA GLY A 57 10.97 24.77 -17.41
C GLY A 57 10.60 23.54 -16.55
N LEU A 58 10.63 23.65 -15.22
CA LEU A 58 10.10 22.64 -14.30
C LEU A 58 8.63 22.93 -13.92
N PRO A 59 7.86 21.91 -13.54
CA PRO A 59 6.50 22.10 -13.05
C PRO A 59 6.50 22.86 -11.72
N GLN A 60 5.44 23.61 -11.47
CA GLN A 60 5.23 24.37 -10.24
C GLN A 60 3.76 24.26 -9.83
N GLY A 61 3.51 24.13 -8.53
CA GLY A 61 2.16 24.05 -7.99
C GLY A 61 2.04 23.03 -6.86
N ASN A 62 0.82 22.83 -6.38
CA ASN A 62 0.54 21.92 -5.26
C ASN A 62 0.70 20.42 -5.61
N PHE A 63 0.85 20.09 -6.89
CA PHE A 63 0.99 18.71 -7.38
C PHE A 63 2.46 18.31 -7.56
N VAL A 64 3.42 19.21 -7.33
CA VAL A 64 4.84 18.87 -7.46
C VAL A 64 5.27 18.10 -6.21
N GLY A 65 5.52 16.80 -6.39
CA GLY A 65 5.97 15.90 -5.33
C GLY A 65 7.48 15.87 -5.16
N ARG A 66 8.02 14.69 -4.84
CA ARG A 66 9.45 14.46 -4.67
C ARG A 66 10.22 14.74 -5.97
N ILE A 67 11.40 15.35 -5.83
CA ILE A 67 12.33 15.59 -6.94
C ILE A 67 13.67 14.93 -6.62
N GLY A 68 14.16 14.07 -7.52
CA GLY A 68 15.51 13.52 -7.47
C GLY A 68 16.41 14.17 -8.52
N LEU A 69 17.70 14.33 -8.22
CA LEU A 69 18.69 15.00 -9.04
C LEU A 69 19.89 14.10 -9.32
N ASN A 70 20.46 14.22 -10.52
CA ASN A 70 21.75 13.62 -10.81
C ASN A 70 22.53 14.43 -11.86
N ILE A 71 23.83 14.63 -11.63
CA ILE A 71 24.73 15.37 -12.53
C ILE A 71 25.55 14.37 -13.32
N SER A 72 25.63 14.56 -14.65
CA SER A 72 26.51 13.75 -15.49
C SER A 72 27.98 13.98 -15.11
N GLN A 73 28.72 12.89 -14.95
CA GLN A 73 30.17 12.94 -14.72
C GLN A 73 30.94 13.16 -16.03
N SER A 74 30.44 12.66 -17.16
CA SER A 74 31.03 12.86 -18.51
C SER A 74 30.85 14.29 -19.00
N ASN A 75 29.76 14.95 -18.62
CA ASN A 75 29.41 16.30 -19.03
C ASN A 75 28.65 17.06 -17.91
N PRO A 76 29.36 17.73 -16.99
CA PRO A 76 28.76 18.36 -15.81
C PRO A 76 27.75 19.51 -16.05
N ASP A 77 27.65 20.02 -17.27
CA ASP A 77 26.58 20.96 -17.66
C ASP A 77 25.22 20.24 -17.81
N VAL A 78 25.24 18.91 -17.97
CA VAL A 78 24.05 18.07 -18.09
C VAL A 78 23.60 17.58 -16.71
N ILE A 79 22.36 17.94 -16.36
CA ILE A 79 21.73 17.56 -15.10
C ILE A 79 20.34 17.01 -15.39
N TYR A 80 19.99 15.92 -14.74
CA TYR A 80 18.65 15.35 -14.78
C TYR A 80 17.89 15.63 -13.48
N ALA A 81 16.60 15.91 -13.63
CA ALA A 81 15.64 15.99 -12.55
C ALA A 81 14.48 15.04 -12.83
N ILE A 82 14.20 14.16 -11.88
CA ILE A 82 13.04 13.27 -11.91
C ILE A 82 11.98 13.86 -10.98
N VAL A 83 10.74 13.98 -11.44
CA VAL A 83 9.64 14.59 -10.68
C VAL A 83 8.53 13.57 -10.50
N ASP A 84 8.09 13.40 -9.26
CA ASP A 84 6.85 12.72 -8.93
C ASP A 84 5.67 13.70 -9.06
N ASN A 85 4.98 13.65 -10.20
CA ASN A 85 3.90 14.56 -10.53
C ASN A 85 2.54 14.02 -10.03
N GLN A 86 2.08 14.59 -8.93
CA GLN A 86 0.86 14.22 -8.20
C GLN A 86 -0.41 14.85 -8.79
N PHE A 87 -0.38 15.28 -10.05
CA PHE A 87 -1.56 15.84 -10.71
C PHE A 87 -2.56 14.72 -11.03
N GLU A 88 -3.73 14.77 -10.39
CA GLU A 88 -4.80 13.80 -10.61
C GLU A 88 -5.34 13.86 -12.04
N MET A 89 -5.39 12.71 -12.68
CA MET A 89 -5.99 12.49 -13.98
C MET A 89 -7.35 11.82 -13.79
N LYS A 90 -8.34 12.26 -14.57
CA LYS A 90 -9.67 11.65 -14.56
C LYS A 90 -9.73 10.55 -15.61
N GLU A 91 -9.90 9.30 -15.19
CA GLU A 91 -10.25 8.22 -16.13
C GLU A 91 -11.70 8.39 -16.62
N GLU A 92 -11.88 8.67 -17.90
CA GLU A 92 -13.19 8.52 -18.55
C GLU A 92 -13.43 7.04 -18.84
N ARG A 93 -14.28 6.37 -18.04
CA ARG A 93 -14.76 5.02 -18.38
C ARG A 93 -15.92 5.12 -19.38
N GLU A 94 -15.79 4.46 -20.52
CA GLU A 94 -16.93 4.22 -21.42
C GLU A 94 -18.00 3.42 -20.67
N ASN A 95 -19.10 4.09 -20.33
CA ASN A 95 -20.28 3.42 -19.77
C ASN A 95 -21.07 2.78 -20.90
N ASP A 96 -21.22 1.46 -20.86
CA ASP A 96 -22.29 0.77 -21.55
C ASP A 96 -23.63 1.36 -21.08
N SER A 97 -24.37 2.01 -21.98
CA SER A 97 -25.33 3.08 -21.67
C SER A 97 -26.59 2.64 -20.89
N ASP A 98 -26.72 1.36 -20.57
CA ASP A 98 -27.97 0.77 -20.06
C ASP A 98 -27.82 0.01 -18.72
N ALA A 99 -26.60 -0.20 -18.22
CA ALA A 99 -26.34 -0.92 -16.97
C ALA A 99 -26.26 0.01 -15.75
N LEU A 100 -26.86 -0.39 -14.62
CA LEU A 100 -26.67 0.32 -13.34
C LEU A 100 -25.21 0.17 -12.89
N THR A 101 -24.62 1.31 -12.55
CA THR A 101 -23.27 1.48 -11.99
C THR A 101 -23.37 2.02 -10.56
N GLN A 102 -22.25 2.02 -9.83
CA GLN A 102 -22.19 2.64 -8.50
C GLN A 102 -22.65 4.11 -8.52
N THR A 103 -22.20 4.87 -9.53
CA THR A 103 -22.55 6.29 -9.73
C THR A 103 -24.02 6.51 -10.07
N SER A 104 -24.71 5.49 -10.58
CA SER A 104 -26.14 5.60 -10.92
C SER A 104 -27.00 6.00 -9.72
N PHE A 105 -26.60 5.65 -8.50
CA PHE A 105 -27.40 5.85 -7.28
C PHE A 105 -27.09 7.15 -6.53
N VAL A 106 -25.95 7.80 -6.80
CA VAL A 106 -25.41 8.92 -6.00
C VAL A 106 -26.39 10.07 -5.89
N GLU A 107 -26.97 10.49 -7.01
CA GLU A 107 -27.96 11.59 -7.07
C GLU A 107 -29.40 11.08 -7.26
N MET A 108 -29.62 9.76 -7.17
CA MET A 108 -30.92 9.18 -7.49
C MET A 108 -31.96 9.49 -6.41
N SER A 109 -33.09 10.05 -6.83
CA SER A 109 -34.22 10.29 -5.93
C SER A 109 -34.88 8.97 -5.50
N VAL A 110 -35.49 8.93 -4.32
CA VAL A 110 -36.30 7.77 -3.86
C VAL A 110 -37.37 7.43 -4.89
N LYS A 111 -38.03 8.44 -5.47
CA LYS A 111 -39.09 8.25 -6.48
C LYS A 111 -38.57 7.54 -7.73
N ASP A 112 -37.36 7.86 -8.18
CA ASP A 112 -36.78 7.25 -9.38
C ASP A 112 -36.18 5.88 -9.08
N PHE A 113 -35.61 5.70 -7.89
CA PHE A 113 -35.17 4.41 -7.40
C PHE A 113 -36.31 3.37 -7.39
N MET A 114 -37.50 3.76 -6.94
CA MET A 114 -38.67 2.87 -6.93
C MET A 114 -39.12 2.44 -8.34
N LYS A 115 -38.84 3.23 -9.37
CA LYS A 115 -39.14 2.92 -10.78
C LYS A 115 -38.11 2.01 -11.45
N LEU A 116 -36.96 1.75 -10.83
CA LEU A 116 -35.93 0.91 -11.43
C LEU A 116 -36.48 -0.47 -11.77
N ASP A 117 -36.08 -1.01 -12.93
CA ASP A 117 -36.38 -2.39 -13.27
C ASP A 117 -35.71 -3.35 -12.26
N ASN A 118 -36.49 -4.29 -11.72
CA ASN A 118 -35.99 -5.22 -10.71
C ASN A 118 -34.88 -6.11 -11.27
N LYS A 119 -34.92 -6.52 -12.55
CA LYS A 119 -33.84 -7.35 -13.12
C LYS A 119 -32.54 -6.58 -13.25
N LYS A 120 -32.59 -5.30 -13.61
CA LYS A 120 -31.40 -4.42 -13.62
C LYS A 120 -30.82 -4.26 -12.21
N LEU A 121 -31.68 -4.02 -11.20
CA LEU A 121 -31.25 -3.89 -9.81
C LEU A 121 -30.66 -5.19 -9.27
N GLU A 122 -31.29 -6.34 -9.51
CA GLU A 122 -30.73 -7.64 -9.11
C GLU A 122 -29.41 -7.96 -9.82
N SER A 123 -29.32 -7.61 -11.10
CA SER A 123 -28.08 -7.78 -11.85
C SER A 123 -26.96 -6.91 -11.28
N PHE A 124 -27.27 -5.71 -10.78
CA PHE A 124 -26.32 -4.85 -10.07
C PHE A 124 -25.90 -5.47 -8.72
N LEU A 125 -26.86 -5.88 -7.88
CA LEU A 125 -26.57 -6.45 -6.55
C LEU A 125 -25.72 -7.72 -6.65
N ARG A 126 -26.07 -8.64 -7.56
CA ARG A 126 -25.32 -9.88 -7.78
C ARG A 126 -23.92 -9.63 -8.34
N ARG A 127 -23.80 -8.77 -9.36
CA ARG A 127 -22.51 -8.47 -10.01
C ARG A 127 -21.52 -7.85 -9.02
N ASN A 128 -22.02 -7.05 -8.08
CA ASN A 128 -21.20 -6.41 -7.05
C ASN A 128 -21.18 -7.20 -5.73
N ARG A 129 -21.63 -8.46 -5.73
CA ARG A 129 -21.53 -9.40 -4.60
C ARG A 129 -22.13 -8.86 -3.30
N PHE A 130 -23.29 -8.21 -3.37
CA PHE A 130 -24.06 -7.89 -2.16
C PHE A 130 -24.45 -9.20 -1.43
N PRO A 131 -24.53 -9.19 -0.08
CA PRO A 131 -25.06 -10.31 0.69
C PRO A 131 -26.44 -10.74 0.19
N GLU A 132 -26.72 -12.05 0.20
CA GLU A 132 -27.96 -12.63 -0.37
C GLU A 132 -29.26 -12.07 0.23
N LYS A 133 -29.20 -11.51 1.45
CA LYS A 133 -30.33 -10.81 2.07
C LYS A 133 -30.80 -9.58 1.28
N TYR A 134 -29.93 -8.99 0.47
CA TYR A 134 -30.24 -7.85 -0.38
C TYR A 134 -30.71 -8.30 -1.76
N THR A 135 -32.03 -8.32 -1.91
CA THR A 135 -32.77 -8.44 -3.17
C THR A 135 -33.32 -7.07 -3.58
N ALA A 136 -33.66 -6.88 -4.86
CA ALA A 136 -34.33 -5.70 -5.39
C ALA A 136 -35.59 -5.35 -4.57
N SER A 137 -36.36 -6.36 -4.16
CA SER A 137 -37.54 -6.17 -3.31
C SER A 137 -37.16 -5.65 -1.92
N SER A 138 -36.17 -6.27 -1.27
CA SER A 138 -35.75 -5.86 0.08
C SER A 138 -35.13 -4.46 0.11
N VAL A 139 -34.27 -4.12 -0.86
CA VAL A 139 -33.62 -2.81 -0.88
C VAL A 139 -34.61 -1.71 -1.23
N LYS A 140 -35.62 -1.99 -2.07
CA LYS A 140 -36.72 -1.05 -2.32
C LYS A 140 -37.58 -0.85 -1.08
N ALA A 141 -37.91 -1.91 -0.35
CA ALA A 141 -38.65 -1.79 0.91
C ALA A 141 -37.86 -0.98 1.95
N ASP A 142 -36.56 -1.23 2.09
CA ASP A 142 -35.70 -0.49 3.02
C ASP A 142 -35.61 1.00 2.65
N VAL A 143 -35.48 1.33 1.37
CA VAL A 143 -35.48 2.72 0.88
C VAL A 143 -36.84 3.40 1.07
N ASP A 144 -37.94 2.71 0.78
CA ASP A 144 -39.30 3.24 0.93
C ASP A 144 -39.64 3.52 2.40
N ASN A 145 -39.18 2.66 3.30
CA ASN A 145 -39.31 2.82 4.75
C ASN A 145 -38.32 3.85 5.34
N GLY A 146 -37.45 4.45 4.53
CA GLY A 146 -36.50 5.46 4.96
C GLY A 146 -35.33 4.92 5.81
N LYS A 147 -35.06 3.61 5.75
CA LYS A 147 -33.92 2.99 6.46
C LYS A 147 -32.59 3.53 5.93
N TYR A 148 -32.49 3.75 4.63
CA TYR A 148 -31.37 4.42 3.96
C TYR A 148 -31.78 5.02 2.61
N LYS A 149 -30.95 5.88 2.04
CA LYS A 149 -31.18 6.48 0.71
C LYS A 149 -30.62 5.59 -0.41
N PRO A 150 -31.05 5.76 -1.68
CA PRO A 150 -30.47 5.03 -2.81
C PRO A 150 -28.94 5.10 -2.89
N ALA A 151 -28.36 6.27 -2.58
CA ALA A 151 -26.91 6.48 -2.54
C ALA A 151 -26.16 5.46 -1.66
N ALA A 152 -26.82 4.92 -0.62
CA ALA A 152 -26.23 3.91 0.27
C ALA A 152 -25.84 2.62 -0.46
N LEU A 153 -26.48 2.28 -1.59
CA LEU A 153 -26.06 1.15 -2.44
C LEU A 153 -24.75 1.44 -3.17
N GLY A 154 -24.53 2.69 -3.57
CA GLY A 154 -23.26 3.12 -4.14
C GLY A 154 -22.16 3.17 -3.07
N GLU A 155 -22.49 3.70 -1.89
CA GLU A 155 -21.59 3.80 -0.74
C GLU A 155 -21.17 2.43 -0.19
N PHE A 156 -22.07 1.44 -0.20
CA PHE A 156 -21.81 0.07 0.28
C PHE A 156 -20.62 -0.60 -0.41
N LEU A 157 -20.44 -0.33 -1.70
CA LEU A 157 -19.33 -0.88 -2.46
C LEU A 157 -17.98 -0.26 -2.04
N GLY A 158 -18.03 0.98 -1.58
CA GLY A 158 -16.91 1.74 -1.04
C GLY A 158 -15.76 1.96 -2.03
N ASP A 159 -14.92 2.97 -1.74
CA ASP A 159 -13.82 3.39 -2.63
C ASP A 159 -12.43 3.37 -1.96
N ALA A 160 -12.26 2.75 -0.78
CA ALA A 160 -10.96 2.84 -0.09
C ALA A 160 -9.79 2.18 -0.84
N ASN A 161 -10.05 1.10 -1.61
CA ASN A 161 -9.03 0.53 -2.50
C ASN A 161 -9.10 1.15 -3.90
N ALA A 162 -10.29 1.56 -4.33
CA ALA A 162 -10.48 2.08 -5.67
C ALA A 162 -9.98 3.54 -5.78
N ALA A 163 -9.85 4.32 -4.71
CA ALA A 163 -9.14 5.60 -4.72
C ALA A 163 -7.62 5.44 -4.89
N LEU A 164 -7.04 4.36 -4.31
CA LEU A 164 -5.63 3.97 -4.49
C LEU A 164 -5.34 3.40 -5.89
N PHE A 165 -6.35 2.92 -6.63
CA PHE A 165 -6.19 2.29 -7.94
C PHE A 165 -6.91 2.99 -9.12
N ASN A 166 -7.82 3.94 -8.88
CA ASN A 166 -8.64 4.62 -9.91
C ASN A 166 -8.38 6.13 -9.98
N THR A 167 -7.61 6.70 -9.05
CA THR A 167 -7.06 8.06 -9.24
C THR A 167 -5.69 7.87 -9.85
N SER A 168 -5.60 7.94 -11.17
CA SER A 168 -4.29 7.94 -11.82
C SER A 168 -3.67 9.32 -11.62
N ILE A 169 -2.43 9.36 -11.15
CA ILE A 169 -1.63 10.60 -11.18
C ILE A 169 -0.77 10.60 -12.43
N LYS A 170 -0.31 11.77 -12.85
CA LYS A 170 0.63 11.86 -13.99
C LYS A 170 1.93 11.08 -13.73
N GLY A 171 2.37 11.01 -12.48
CA GLY A 171 3.48 10.15 -12.04
C GLY A 171 4.84 10.66 -12.53
N LEU A 172 5.63 9.76 -13.10
CA LEU A 172 7.02 10.02 -13.46
C LEU A 172 7.17 11.04 -14.62
N GLU A 173 7.80 12.18 -14.34
CA GLU A 173 8.34 13.09 -15.36
C GLU A 173 9.86 13.21 -15.25
N VAL A 174 10.55 13.30 -16.39
CA VAL A 174 12.01 13.46 -16.45
C VAL A 174 12.35 14.74 -17.20
N TYR A 175 13.19 15.54 -16.57
CA TYR A 175 13.66 16.82 -17.08
C TYR A 175 15.17 16.81 -17.20
N ARG A 176 15.68 17.47 -18.24
CA ARG A 176 17.10 17.65 -18.51
C ARG A 176 17.44 19.13 -18.56
N SER A 177 18.55 19.50 -17.95
CA SER A 177 19.24 20.76 -18.16
C SER A 177 20.54 20.49 -18.93
N ASP A 178 20.89 21.37 -19.86
CA ASP A 178 22.17 21.36 -20.59
C ASP A 178 23.01 22.62 -20.27
N ASN A 179 22.68 23.33 -19.19
CA ASN A 179 23.34 24.58 -18.77
C ASN A 179 23.52 24.65 -17.25
N GLY A 180 23.88 23.52 -16.64
CA GLY A 180 24.18 23.43 -15.21
C GLY A 180 22.97 23.77 -14.33
N GLY A 181 21.76 23.50 -14.81
CA GLY A 181 20.52 23.76 -14.11
C GLY A 181 20.11 25.24 -14.08
N ASP A 182 20.35 26.03 -15.13
CA ASP A 182 19.74 27.36 -15.26
C ASP A 182 18.35 27.28 -15.92
N SER A 183 18.14 26.28 -16.77
CA SER A 183 16.86 25.97 -17.39
C SER A 183 16.71 24.47 -17.67
N TRP A 184 15.47 24.00 -17.68
CA TRP A 184 15.11 22.60 -17.80
C TRP A 184 14.15 22.37 -18.97
N LYS A 185 14.19 21.17 -19.55
CA LYS A 185 13.26 20.72 -20.59
C LYS A 185 12.80 19.31 -20.25
N ILE A 186 11.51 19.04 -20.37
CA ILE A 186 10.99 17.67 -20.30
C ILE A 186 11.62 16.84 -21.43
N THR A 187 11.97 15.59 -21.16
CA THR A 187 12.70 14.74 -22.12
C THR A 187 11.76 13.97 -23.05
N HIS A 188 10.49 13.84 -22.68
CA HIS A 188 9.48 13.02 -23.36
C HIS A 188 8.14 13.77 -23.49
N ASP A 189 7.25 13.28 -24.35
CA ASP A 189 5.91 13.83 -24.64
C ASP A 189 4.76 12.85 -24.37
N TYR A 190 5.04 11.76 -23.63
CA TYR A 190 4.10 10.69 -23.30
C TYR A 190 4.21 10.29 -21.82
N GLU A 191 3.19 9.63 -21.27
CA GLU A 191 3.24 9.14 -19.89
C GLU A 191 4.14 7.90 -19.77
N ILE A 192 4.91 7.80 -18.68
CA ILE A 192 5.68 6.59 -18.35
C ILE A 192 4.92 5.82 -17.25
N PRO A 193 3.91 5.00 -17.62
CA PRO A 193 3.00 4.40 -16.65
C PRO A 193 3.70 3.34 -15.80
N GLY A 194 3.17 3.12 -14.60
CA GLY A 194 3.54 1.98 -13.75
C GLY A 194 4.84 2.15 -12.97
N VAL A 195 5.59 3.25 -13.12
CA VAL A 195 6.86 3.45 -12.41
C VAL A 195 6.66 3.95 -10.98
N TYR A 196 5.86 5.00 -10.81
CA TYR A 196 5.59 5.59 -9.50
C TYR A 196 4.25 5.16 -8.92
N ASN A 197 3.22 4.93 -9.74
CA ASN A 197 1.85 4.73 -9.24
C ASN A 197 1.53 5.84 -8.20
N THR A 198 1.27 5.49 -6.93
CA THR A 198 1.10 6.45 -5.82
C THR A 198 2.27 6.41 -4.82
N TYR A 199 3.47 6.01 -5.26
CA TYR A 199 4.65 5.75 -4.40
C TYR A 199 5.92 6.42 -4.91
N GLY A 200 5.83 7.37 -5.85
CA GLY A 200 7.00 8.08 -6.40
C GLY A 200 7.84 8.77 -5.33
N TYR A 201 7.24 9.15 -4.21
CA TYR A 201 7.92 9.67 -3.03
C TYR A 201 8.92 8.71 -2.36
N TYR A 202 8.74 7.40 -2.56
CA TYR A 202 9.53 6.36 -1.92
C TYR A 202 10.82 6.07 -2.71
N PHE A 203 10.74 6.03 -4.05
CA PHE A 203 11.88 5.74 -4.94
C PHE A 203 12.59 7.02 -5.40
N GLY A 204 11.86 7.89 -6.11
CA GLY A 204 12.21 9.28 -6.40
C GLY A 204 13.62 9.57 -6.95
N GLU A 205 14.29 8.60 -7.58
CA GLU A 205 15.72 8.70 -7.87
C GLU A 205 16.05 8.42 -9.34
N ILE A 206 17.02 9.19 -9.85
CA ILE A 206 17.58 9.06 -11.19
C ILE A 206 19.09 8.85 -11.09
N ARG A 207 19.66 8.09 -12.02
CA ARG A 207 21.11 7.90 -12.15
C ARG A 207 21.53 8.13 -13.58
N VAL A 208 22.63 8.86 -13.76
CA VAL A 208 23.30 9.06 -15.04
C VAL A 208 24.54 8.18 -15.09
N ASP A 209 24.76 7.52 -16.21
CA ASP A 209 25.98 6.78 -16.46
C ASP A 209 27.20 7.72 -16.37
N PRO A 210 28.24 7.36 -15.60
CA PRO A 210 29.43 8.20 -15.46
C PRO A 210 30.20 8.43 -16.78
N ASN A 211 29.99 7.58 -17.80
CA ASN A 211 30.70 7.63 -19.08
C ASN A 211 29.85 8.14 -20.25
N ASP A 212 28.53 8.28 -20.09
CA ASP A 212 27.61 8.78 -21.14
C ASP A 212 26.42 9.52 -20.53
N GLU A 213 26.33 10.83 -20.77
CA GLU A 213 25.24 11.66 -20.25
C GLU A 213 23.84 11.29 -20.79
N ASN A 214 23.74 10.48 -21.85
CA ASN A 214 22.45 10.08 -22.43
C ASN A 214 21.95 8.74 -21.89
N THR A 215 22.81 7.98 -21.21
CA THR A 215 22.42 6.73 -20.56
C THR A 215 21.99 7.02 -19.14
N ILE A 216 20.69 6.84 -18.86
CA ILE A 216 20.07 7.16 -17.58
C ILE A 216 19.15 6.05 -17.10
N TYR A 217 18.97 5.97 -15.80
CA TYR A 217 18.11 5.01 -15.12
C TYR A 217 17.17 5.74 -14.17
N ALA A 218 15.91 5.37 -14.16
CA ALA A 218 14.93 5.85 -13.19
C ALA A 218 14.52 4.69 -12.28
N LEU A 219 14.54 4.96 -10.97
CA LEU A 219 14.27 3.95 -9.95
C LEU A 219 12.79 4.02 -9.54
N GLY A 220 12.11 2.87 -9.55
CA GLY A 220 10.68 2.74 -9.27
C GLY A 220 10.23 1.28 -9.22
N VAL A 221 8.94 1.03 -9.51
CA VAL A 221 8.34 -0.32 -9.40
C VAL A 221 8.76 -1.27 -10.54
N PRO A 222 9.07 -0.80 -11.77
CA PRO A 222 10.03 -1.47 -12.63
C PRO A 222 11.36 -0.71 -12.66
N PHE A 223 12.46 -1.45 -12.83
CA PHE A 223 13.75 -0.88 -13.18
C PHE A 223 13.73 -0.47 -14.66
N ILE A 224 13.86 0.83 -14.96
CA ILE A 224 13.82 1.33 -16.34
C ILE A 224 15.10 2.07 -16.73
N LYS A 225 15.48 1.93 -18.00
CA LYS A 225 16.67 2.55 -18.60
C LYS A 225 16.28 3.34 -19.85
N SER A 226 17.00 4.43 -20.10
CA SER A 226 17.02 5.16 -21.35
C SER A 226 18.46 5.33 -21.82
N THR A 227 18.69 5.26 -23.13
CA THR A 227 20.00 5.48 -23.77
C THR A 227 19.99 6.66 -24.75
N ASP A 228 18.93 7.47 -24.73
CA ASP A 228 18.74 8.62 -25.62
C ASP A 228 18.45 9.92 -24.85
N GLY A 229 18.85 9.93 -23.57
CA GLY A 229 18.70 11.05 -22.66
C GLY A 229 17.27 11.23 -22.13
N GLY A 230 16.49 10.15 -22.04
CA GLY A 230 15.15 10.14 -21.46
C GLY A 230 14.01 10.36 -22.44
N LYS A 231 14.27 10.28 -23.76
CA LYS A 231 13.24 10.43 -24.80
C LYS A 231 12.45 9.14 -24.98
N SER A 232 13.11 7.99 -24.81
CA SER A 232 12.47 6.68 -24.77
C SER A 232 12.97 5.86 -23.57
N TRP A 233 12.11 4.98 -23.05
CA TRP A 233 12.38 4.19 -21.86
C TRP A 233 12.04 2.73 -22.08
N GLU A 234 12.88 1.84 -21.56
CA GLU A 234 12.70 0.39 -21.61
C GLU A 234 12.70 -0.18 -20.19
N ILE A 235 11.78 -1.10 -19.92
CA ILE A 235 11.84 -1.96 -18.73
C ILE A 235 13.00 -2.94 -18.90
N LYS A 236 13.86 -2.99 -17.90
CA LYS A 236 15.01 -3.90 -17.82
C LYS A 236 14.70 -5.07 -16.88
N ALA A 237 15.64 -6.02 -16.76
CA ALA A 237 15.48 -7.24 -15.99
C ALA A 237 14.32 -8.16 -16.46
N ASN A 238 13.88 -8.08 -17.73
CA ASN A 238 12.78 -8.95 -18.21
C ASN A 238 13.16 -10.43 -18.27
N ASN A 239 14.44 -10.75 -18.46
CA ASN A 239 14.93 -12.13 -18.55
C ASN A 239 15.20 -12.75 -17.17
N ASP A 240 15.62 -11.94 -16.20
CA ASP A 240 15.82 -12.32 -14.82
C ASP A 240 15.20 -11.26 -13.89
N PRO A 241 13.91 -11.43 -13.53
CA PRO A 241 13.17 -10.42 -12.79
C PRO A 241 13.81 -10.12 -11.43
N VAL A 242 14.25 -8.87 -11.27
CA VAL A 242 14.61 -8.33 -9.97
C VAL A 242 13.35 -8.05 -9.16
N HIS A 243 13.48 -8.02 -7.83
CA HIS A 243 12.38 -7.58 -6.97
C HIS A 243 11.95 -6.14 -7.32
N ALA A 244 10.70 -5.78 -7.04
CA ALA A 244 10.18 -4.42 -7.21
C ALA A 244 10.88 -3.43 -6.25
N ASP A 245 10.51 -2.14 -6.36
CA ASP A 245 10.88 -1.08 -5.42
C ASP A 245 12.38 -0.74 -5.45
N GLN A 246 12.86 -0.23 -6.59
CA GLN A 246 14.27 0.13 -6.75
C GLN A 246 14.61 1.35 -5.89
N GLN A 247 15.60 1.20 -5.00
CA GLN A 247 15.99 2.23 -4.02
C GLN A 247 17.36 2.84 -4.30
N ALA A 248 18.26 2.07 -4.90
CA ALA A 248 19.62 2.52 -5.14
C ALA A 248 20.21 1.85 -6.38
N LEU A 249 21.01 2.61 -7.12
CA LEU A 249 21.80 2.10 -8.22
C LEU A 249 23.20 2.71 -8.18
N TRP A 250 24.20 1.86 -8.31
CA TRP A 250 25.59 2.23 -8.54
C TRP A 250 26.02 1.71 -9.92
N ILE A 251 26.72 2.56 -10.67
CA ILE A 251 27.27 2.25 -11.99
C ILE A 251 28.78 2.37 -11.88
N ASN A 252 29.49 1.33 -12.31
CA ASN A 252 30.95 1.33 -12.24
C ASN A 252 31.54 2.37 -13.22
N PRO A 253 32.30 3.38 -12.75
CA PRO A 253 32.85 4.40 -13.62
C PRO A 253 33.87 3.88 -14.64
N ASN A 254 34.43 2.69 -14.43
CA ASN A 254 35.36 2.08 -15.38
C ASN A 254 34.69 1.09 -16.35
N ASP A 255 33.40 0.78 -16.14
CA ASP A 255 32.66 -0.21 -16.92
C ASP A 255 31.15 0.03 -16.75
N SER A 256 30.55 0.77 -17.67
CA SER A 256 29.12 1.13 -17.65
C SER A 256 28.15 -0.06 -17.64
N GLU A 257 28.61 -1.25 -18.05
CA GLU A 257 27.79 -2.46 -18.03
C GLU A 257 27.77 -3.13 -16.64
N HIS A 258 28.73 -2.80 -15.77
CA HIS A 258 28.77 -3.30 -14.40
C HIS A 258 27.97 -2.39 -13.46
N ILE A 259 26.80 -2.87 -13.04
CA ILE A 259 25.90 -2.15 -12.14
C ILE A 259 25.53 -2.96 -10.91
N LEU A 260 25.32 -2.27 -9.79
CA LEU A 260 24.76 -2.81 -8.56
C LEU A 260 23.42 -2.13 -8.27
N LEU A 261 22.37 -2.94 -8.14
CA LEU A 261 21.00 -2.50 -7.93
C LEU A 261 20.54 -2.97 -6.54
N GLY A 262 20.09 -2.02 -5.71
CA GLY A 262 19.53 -2.27 -4.39
C GLY A 262 18.03 -1.98 -4.38
N ASN A 263 17.25 -2.92 -3.86
CA ASN A 263 15.79 -2.83 -3.72
C ASN A 263 15.33 -3.61 -2.48
N ASP A 264 14.02 -3.68 -2.25
CA ASP A 264 13.43 -4.32 -1.08
C ASP A 264 13.69 -5.86 -1.04
N GLY A 265 14.09 -6.46 -2.17
CA GLY A 265 14.56 -7.85 -2.26
C GLY A 265 16.06 -8.05 -2.01
N GLY A 266 16.83 -6.99 -1.77
CA GLY A 266 18.26 -7.04 -1.46
C GLY A 266 19.16 -6.46 -2.57
N LEU A 267 20.33 -7.09 -2.77
CA LEU A 267 21.36 -6.61 -3.69
C LEU A 267 21.43 -7.48 -4.95
N TYR A 268 21.45 -6.82 -6.10
CA TYR A 268 21.56 -7.44 -7.41
C TYR A 268 22.76 -6.87 -8.17
N GLU A 269 23.47 -7.69 -8.94
CA GLU A 269 24.63 -7.31 -9.74
C GLU A 269 24.42 -7.68 -11.21
N SER A 270 24.72 -6.78 -12.14
CA SER A 270 24.70 -7.05 -13.58
C SER A 270 26.03 -6.64 -14.19
N HIS A 271 26.44 -7.36 -15.24
CA HIS A 271 27.62 -7.06 -16.08
C HIS A 271 27.24 -6.85 -17.56
N ASP A 272 25.95 -6.60 -17.82
CA ASP A 272 25.38 -6.35 -19.15
C ASP A 272 24.37 -5.19 -19.11
N GLY A 273 24.64 -4.21 -18.25
CA GLY A 273 23.94 -2.93 -18.25
C GLY A 273 22.49 -3.02 -17.75
N GLY A 274 22.15 -4.12 -17.06
CA GLY A 274 20.86 -4.40 -16.45
C GLY A 274 19.95 -5.36 -17.21
N GLU A 275 20.46 -6.08 -18.21
CA GLU A 275 19.65 -7.09 -18.92
C GLU A 275 19.44 -8.36 -18.07
N ASN A 276 20.49 -8.82 -17.39
CA ASN A 276 20.47 -9.97 -16.50
C ASN A 276 21.14 -9.63 -15.16
N PHE A 277 20.67 -10.25 -14.08
CA PHE A 277 21.16 -9.98 -12.72
C PHE A 277 21.56 -11.24 -11.96
N ILE A 278 22.60 -11.12 -11.15
CA ILE A 278 22.95 -12.06 -10.10
C ILE A 278 22.36 -11.52 -8.80
N HIS A 279 21.45 -12.28 -8.17
CA HIS A 279 20.90 -11.91 -6.86
C HIS A 279 21.83 -12.36 -5.72
N HIS A 280 22.38 -11.39 -4.99
CA HIS A 280 23.22 -11.62 -3.82
C HIS A 280 22.34 -11.87 -2.58
N ASN A 281 21.75 -13.06 -2.51
CA ASN A 281 20.86 -13.47 -1.41
C ASN A 281 21.63 -13.97 -0.16
N SER A 282 22.69 -13.26 0.24
CA SER A 282 23.49 -13.59 1.41
C SER A 282 22.99 -12.93 2.70
N GLU A 283 22.20 -11.86 2.58
CA GLU A 283 21.71 -11.06 3.71
C GLU A 283 20.25 -11.42 4.05
N ALA A 284 19.95 -11.56 5.34
CA ALA A 284 18.59 -11.82 5.82
C ALA A 284 17.80 -10.51 5.95
N VAL A 285 17.44 -9.92 4.81
CA VAL A 285 16.72 -8.62 4.73
C VAL A 285 15.19 -8.74 4.72
N GLY A 286 14.64 -9.96 4.68
CA GLY A 286 13.20 -10.18 4.69
C GLY A 286 12.54 -9.76 6.00
N GLN A 287 11.41 -9.04 5.89
CA GLN A 287 10.65 -8.55 7.03
C GLN A 287 9.36 -9.34 7.22
N PHE A 288 9.24 -10.01 8.37
CA PHE A 288 7.98 -10.61 8.82
C PHE A 288 7.12 -9.55 9.52
N TYR A 289 5.85 -9.43 9.13
CA TYR A 289 4.87 -8.68 9.93
C TYR A 289 4.47 -9.47 11.18
N THR A 290 4.21 -10.77 11.00
CA THR A 290 3.80 -11.67 12.08
C THR A 290 4.35 -13.09 11.85
N VAL A 291 4.44 -13.86 12.94
CA VAL A 291 4.83 -15.26 12.94
C VAL A 291 3.83 -16.07 13.74
N SER A 292 3.42 -17.22 13.22
CA SER A 292 2.62 -18.21 13.95
C SER A 292 3.14 -19.63 13.73
N VAL A 293 2.62 -20.58 14.49
CA VAL A 293 3.01 -22.00 14.41
C VAL A 293 1.77 -22.88 14.44
N ASP A 294 1.87 -24.07 13.83
CA ASP A 294 0.87 -25.12 13.97
C ASP A 294 1.24 -26.13 15.07
N MET A 295 0.46 -27.22 15.16
CA MET A 295 0.65 -28.30 16.12
C MET A 295 1.20 -29.60 15.48
N GLU A 296 1.68 -29.54 14.23
CA GLU A 296 2.27 -30.68 13.53
C GLU A 296 3.59 -31.12 14.18
N LYS A 297 4.11 -32.30 13.77
CA LYS A 297 5.39 -32.83 14.28
C LYS A 297 6.31 -33.30 13.14
N PRO A 298 7.41 -32.58 12.84
CA PRO A 298 7.80 -31.27 13.42
C PRO A 298 6.76 -30.19 13.10
N TYR A 299 6.60 -29.21 14.00
CA TYR A 299 5.65 -28.10 13.77
C TYR A 299 6.14 -27.23 12.61
N ASN A 300 5.21 -26.60 11.91
CA ASN A 300 5.52 -25.62 10.88
C ASN A 300 5.45 -24.20 11.44
N ILE A 301 6.30 -23.34 10.90
CA ILE A 301 6.33 -21.91 11.13
C ILE A 301 5.68 -21.25 9.92
N TYR A 302 4.74 -20.37 10.20
CA TYR A 302 4.05 -19.55 9.23
C TYR A 302 4.48 -18.11 9.43
N GLY A 303 4.64 -17.37 8.35
CA GLY A 303 4.82 -15.94 8.49
C GLY A 303 4.45 -15.21 7.21
N GLY A 304 3.91 -14.02 7.44
CA GLY A 304 3.61 -13.09 6.39
C GLY A 304 4.76 -12.10 6.23
N LEU A 305 5.24 -11.94 5.00
CA LEU A 305 6.34 -11.06 4.65
C LEU A 305 5.87 -9.86 3.84
N GLN A 306 6.49 -8.71 4.09
CA GLN A 306 6.36 -7.52 3.25
C GLN A 306 6.78 -7.85 1.81
N ASP A 307 5.95 -7.45 0.83
CA ASP A 307 6.13 -7.59 -0.63
C ASP A 307 6.26 -9.03 -1.19
N ASN A 308 6.49 -10.02 -0.32
CA ASN A 308 6.81 -11.39 -0.70
C ASN A 308 5.64 -12.36 -0.50
N GLY A 309 4.66 -11.99 0.33
CA GLY A 309 3.47 -12.79 0.61
C GLY A 309 3.63 -13.66 1.85
N THR A 310 2.80 -14.70 1.94
CA THR A 310 2.74 -15.59 3.10
C THR A 310 3.43 -16.90 2.81
N PHE A 311 4.25 -17.38 3.74
CA PHE A 311 4.98 -18.63 3.61
C PHE A 311 4.80 -19.55 4.83
N VAL A 312 5.00 -20.85 4.60
CA VAL A 312 5.06 -21.89 5.64
C VAL A 312 6.27 -22.78 5.44
N GLY A 313 6.94 -23.16 6.52
CA GLY A 313 8.05 -24.12 6.48
C GLY A 313 8.23 -24.89 7.78
N PRO A 314 8.85 -26.07 7.78
CA PRO A 314 9.06 -26.84 8.99
C PRO A 314 10.03 -26.12 9.94
N SER A 315 9.81 -26.24 11.23
CA SER A 315 10.70 -25.73 12.30
C SER A 315 12.12 -26.27 12.26
N THR A 316 12.33 -27.39 11.59
CA THR A 316 13.65 -27.99 11.35
C THR A 316 14.31 -27.51 10.06
N SER A 317 13.69 -26.57 9.34
CA SER A 317 14.28 -25.99 8.12
C SER A 317 15.58 -25.26 8.47
N SER A 318 16.53 -25.33 7.54
CA SER A 318 17.77 -24.56 7.61
C SER A 318 17.84 -23.70 6.36
N PRO A 319 18.08 -22.38 6.49
CA PRO A 319 18.22 -21.49 5.36
C PRO A 319 19.17 -22.07 4.31
N ASN A 320 18.77 -22.03 3.04
CA ASN A 320 19.58 -22.43 1.88
C ASN A 320 20.06 -23.90 1.85
N ARG A 321 19.48 -24.80 2.65
CA ARG A 321 19.94 -26.21 2.69
C ARG A 321 18.85 -27.26 2.49
N ASN A 322 17.72 -27.19 3.20
CA ASN A 322 16.73 -28.28 3.23
C ASN A 322 15.28 -27.77 3.28
N ARG A 323 14.43 -28.34 2.40
CA ARG A 323 13.00 -28.08 2.18
C ARG A 323 12.66 -26.58 2.02
N PRO A 324 12.41 -26.10 0.79
CA PRO A 324 12.01 -24.71 0.61
C PRO A 324 10.72 -24.46 1.38
N TRP A 325 10.63 -23.28 1.99
CA TRP A 325 9.36 -22.78 2.49
C TRP A 325 8.38 -22.71 1.32
N GLU A 326 7.14 -23.11 1.57
CA GLU A 326 6.04 -23.08 0.61
C GLU A 326 5.36 -21.72 0.68
N ARG A 327 5.16 -21.08 -0.47
CA ARG A 327 4.34 -19.86 -0.55
C ARG A 327 2.86 -20.24 -0.53
N LEU A 328 2.12 -19.69 0.43
CA LEU A 328 0.68 -19.91 0.61
C LEU A 328 -0.18 -18.86 -0.10
N PHE A 329 0.28 -17.59 -0.10
CA PHE A 329 -0.50 -16.46 -0.61
C PHE A 329 0.40 -15.30 -1.04
N GLY A 330 -0.14 -14.35 -1.82
CA GLY A 330 0.58 -13.16 -2.31
C GLY A 330 0.26 -11.88 -1.52
N GLY A 331 0.64 -10.73 -2.09
CA GLY A 331 0.55 -9.41 -1.44
C GLY A 331 1.60 -9.25 -0.34
N ASP A 332 1.39 -8.31 0.58
CA ASP A 332 2.09 -8.32 1.86
C ASP A 332 1.46 -9.39 2.72
N GLY A 333 2.20 -10.43 3.10
CA GLY A 333 1.68 -11.40 4.06
C GLY A 333 1.52 -10.72 5.41
N MET A 334 0.29 -10.49 5.87
CA MET A 334 0.01 -9.84 7.15
C MET A 334 -0.08 -10.88 8.28
N HIS A 335 -1.19 -10.91 9.03
CA HIS A 335 -1.43 -11.98 10.00
C HIS A 335 -1.69 -13.32 9.30
N VAL A 336 -1.03 -14.38 9.78
CA VAL A 336 -1.26 -15.75 9.32
C VAL A 336 -1.53 -16.67 10.51
N TYR A 337 -2.56 -17.51 10.40
CA TYR A 337 -2.88 -18.51 11.42
C TYR A 337 -3.34 -19.82 10.79
N ALA A 338 -2.69 -20.92 11.15
CA ALA A 338 -3.18 -22.26 10.85
C ALA A 338 -4.15 -22.72 11.94
N ASN A 339 -5.20 -23.45 11.56
CA ASN A 339 -6.09 -24.07 12.52
C ASN A 339 -5.31 -25.17 13.28
N PRO A 340 -5.21 -25.11 14.62
CA PRO A 340 -4.41 -26.04 15.42
C PRO A 340 -4.92 -27.49 15.42
N GLN A 341 -6.15 -27.72 14.96
CA GLN A 341 -6.75 -29.06 14.82
C GLN A 341 -6.69 -29.58 13.37
N ASN A 342 -6.43 -28.70 12.40
CA ASN A 342 -6.32 -29.03 10.98
C ASN A 342 -5.45 -27.99 10.27
N SER A 343 -4.16 -28.28 10.07
CA SER A 343 -3.20 -27.37 9.44
C SER A 343 -3.49 -27.08 7.95
N ASP A 344 -4.43 -27.79 7.31
CA ASP A 344 -4.86 -27.50 5.94
C ASP A 344 -5.86 -26.35 5.87
N ILE A 345 -6.40 -25.92 7.02
CA ILE A 345 -7.20 -24.70 7.13
C ILE A 345 -6.28 -23.58 7.61
N VAL A 346 -5.97 -22.64 6.72
CA VAL A 346 -5.06 -21.51 7.01
C VAL A 346 -5.73 -20.19 6.70
N TYR A 347 -5.64 -19.24 7.61
CA TYR A 347 -6.09 -17.87 7.44
C TYR A 347 -4.91 -17.02 7.02
N VAL A 348 -5.02 -16.38 5.85
CA VAL A 348 -3.99 -15.55 5.23
C VAL A 348 -4.60 -14.24 4.79
N GLY A 349 -3.82 -13.18 4.74
CA GLY A 349 -4.32 -11.90 4.26
C GLY A 349 -3.21 -10.94 3.89
N PHE A 350 -3.63 -9.86 3.27
CA PHE A 350 -2.79 -8.72 2.92
C PHE A 350 -3.45 -7.41 3.33
N GLN A 351 -2.87 -6.28 2.91
CA GLN A 351 -3.22 -4.93 3.33
C GLN A 351 -4.74 -4.67 3.43
N TYR A 352 -5.11 -3.78 4.36
CA TYR A 352 -6.45 -3.18 4.41
C TYR A 352 -7.59 -4.18 4.56
N GLY A 353 -7.33 -5.26 5.30
CA GLY A 353 -8.33 -6.23 5.72
C GLY A 353 -8.71 -7.24 4.63
N ASN A 354 -7.91 -7.39 3.57
CA ASN A 354 -8.11 -8.41 2.56
C ASN A 354 -7.66 -9.79 3.07
N TYR A 355 -8.60 -10.56 3.62
CA TYR A 355 -8.30 -11.86 4.24
C TYR A 355 -9.09 -13.00 3.63
N PHE A 356 -8.44 -14.16 3.62
CA PHE A 356 -8.91 -15.38 3.00
C PHE A 356 -8.67 -16.57 3.94
N ARG A 357 -9.60 -17.52 3.90
CA ARG A 357 -9.41 -18.86 4.43
C ARG A 357 -9.05 -19.79 3.29
N LEU A 358 -7.88 -20.41 3.38
CA LEU A 358 -7.43 -21.50 2.53
C LEU A 358 -7.93 -22.82 3.14
N ASP A 359 -8.44 -23.70 2.29
CA ASP A 359 -8.62 -25.13 2.57
C ASP A 359 -7.73 -25.87 1.57
N ARG A 360 -6.54 -26.24 2.03
CA ARG A 360 -5.44 -26.75 1.20
C ARG A 360 -5.75 -28.14 0.65
N ASP A 361 -6.45 -28.96 1.42
CA ASP A 361 -6.95 -30.28 0.99
C ASP A 361 -7.93 -30.18 -0.18
N LYS A 362 -8.83 -29.20 -0.13
CA LYS A 362 -9.83 -29.00 -1.19
C LYS A 362 -9.36 -28.07 -2.31
N GLY A 363 -8.23 -27.40 -2.12
CA GLY A 363 -7.74 -26.37 -3.05
C GLY A 363 -8.68 -25.17 -3.18
N THR A 364 -9.41 -24.81 -2.11
CA THR A 364 -10.37 -23.69 -2.14
C THR A 364 -9.87 -22.50 -1.34
N THR A 365 -10.16 -21.30 -1.85
CA THR A 365 -9.86 -20.01 -1.22
C THR A 365 -11.15 -19.22 -1.07
N THR A 366 -11.51 -18.89 0.18
CA THR A 366 -12.73 -18.13 0.50
C THR A 366 -12.34 -16.79 1.12
N GLY A 367 -12.84 -15.68 0.57
CA GLY A 367 -12.68 -14.37 1.21
C GLY A 367 -13.55 -14.27 2.46
N ILE A 368 -12.98 -13.82 3.58
CA ILE A 368 -13.63 -13.83 4.90
C ILE A 368 -13.72 -12.45 5.55
N THR A 369 -13.37 -11.38 4.85
CA THR A 369 -13.42 -10.03 5.41
C THR A 369 -14.86 -9.65 5.80
N PRO A 370 -15.12 -9.23 7.06
CA PRO A 370 -16.43 -8.74 7.47
C PRO A 370 -16.88 -7.56 6.61
N ARG A 371 -18.19 -7.46 6.38
CA ARG A 371 -18.79 -6.35 5.63
C ARG A 371 -19.77 -5.60 6.51
N HIS A 372 -19.82 -4.29 6.31
CA HIS A 372 -20.88 -3.45 6.86
C HIS A 372 -22.20 -3.74 6.13
N ASP A 373 -23.32 -3.26 6.67
CA ASP A 373 -24.62 -3.35 6.03
C ASP A 373 -24.91 -2.09 5.19
N VAL A 374 -25.81 -2.20 4.21
CA VAL A 374 -26.27 -1.02 3.44
C VAL A 374 -26.87 0.01 4.40
N GLY A 375 -26.37 1.25 4.32
CA GLY A 375 -26.77 2.35 5.19
C GLY A 375 -25.94 2.48 6.47
N GLU A 376 -25.06 1.53 6.76
CA GLU A 376 -24.08 1.64 7.85
C GLU A 376 -22.75 2.22 7.34
N PRO A 377 -21.98 2.91 8.20
CA PRO A 377 -20.63 3.32 7.87
C PRO A 377 -19.75 2.13 7.50
N ARG A 378 -18.89 2.32 6.50
CA ARG A 378 -17.91 1.31 6.09
C ARG A 378 -16.98 0.95 7.24
N TYR A 379 -16.57 -0.32 7.30
CA TYR A 379 -15.49 -0.74 8.18
C TYR A 379 -14.13 -0.22 7.73
N ARG A 380 -13.38 0.30 8.70
CA ARG A 380 -12.01 0.78 8.51
C ARG A 380 -11.05 -0.32 8.91
N TYR A 381 -10.16 -0.68 8.01
CA TYR A 381 -9.22 -1.77 8.21
C TYR A 381 -7.81 -1.20 8.17
N ASN A 382 -7.00 -1.58 9.15
CA ASN A 382 -5.61 -1.17 9.24
C ASN A 382 -4.79 -1.73 8.06
N TRP A 383 -3.65 -1.13 7.75
CA TRP A 383 -2.66 -1.71 6.84
C TRP A 383 -2.35 -3.16 7.26
N ASN A 384 -1.99 -3.36 8.53
CA ASN A 384 -1.80 -4.67 9.13
C ASN A 384 -2.99 -5.02 10.02
N THR A 385 -4.12 -5.40 9.40
CA THR A 385 -5.36 -5.69 10.13
C THR A 385 -5.23 -6.95 11.01
N PRO A 386 -5.55 -6.89 12.32
CA PRO A 386 -5.47 -8.04 13.21
C PRO A 386 -6.62 -9.03 12.96
N VAL A 387 -6.25 -10.30 12.84
CA VAL A 387 -7.15 -11.45 12.77
C VAL A 387 -6.63 -12.49 13.74
N ASN A 388 -7.47 -13.07 14.59
CA ASN A 388 -7.05 -14.06 15.58
C ASN A 388 -7.98 -15.26 15.59
N LEU A 389 -7.44 -16.45 15.83
CA LEU A 389 -8.23 -17.62 16.18
C LEU A 389 -8.45 -17.68 17.69
N SER A 390 -9.62 -18.16 18.12
CA SER A 390 -9.88 -18.39 19.53
C SER A 390 -8.96 -19.50 20.08
N HIS A 391 -8.47 -19.30 21.30
CA HIS A 391 -7.75 -20.29 22.09
C HIS A 391 -8.64 -21.45 22.53
N HIS A 392 -9.95 -21.22 22.63
CA HIS A 392 -10.93 -22.19 23.15
C HIS A 392 -11.59 -23.02 22.04
N ASN A 393 -11.74 -22.45 20.84
CA ASN A 393 -12.31 -23.13 19.69
C ASN A 393 -11.78 -22.55 18.36
N PRO A 394 -10.99 -23.28 17.57
CA PRO A 394 -10.37 -22.74 16.36
C PRO A 394 -11.34 -22.51 15.18
N ASP A 395 -12.62 -22.87 15.32
CA ASP A 395 -13.66 -22.45 14.38
C ASP A 395 -14.12 -20.99 14.64
N VAL A 396 -13.79 -20.44 15.81
CA VAL A 396 -14.08 -19.05 16.16
C VAL A 396 -12.95 -18.15 15.70
N VAL A 397 -13.30 -17.13 14.91
CA VAL A 397 -12.35 -16.17 14.33
C VAL A 397 -12.75 -14.76 14.76
N TYR A 398 -11.75 -13.97 15.18
CA TYR A 398 -11.89 -12.56 15.50
C TYR A 398 -11.25 -11.71 14.41
N PHE A 399 -11.86 -10.56 14.10
CA PHE A 399 -11.41 -9.65 13.04
C PHE A 399 -11.56 -8.19 13.50
N GLY A 400 -10.47 -7.43 13.47
CA GLY A 400 -10.45 -6.04 13.91
C GLY A 400 -10.70 -5.06 12.77
N SER A 401 -11.75 -4.25 12.88
CA SER A 401 -11.89 -3.00 12.14
C SER A 401 -11.80 -1.83 13.13
N GLN A 402 -12.64 -0.80 13.01
CA GLN A 402 -12.98 0.03 14.17
C GLN A 402 -13.85 -0.72 15.20
N LYS A 403 -14.45 -1.85 14.81
CA LYS A 403 -15.23 -2.76 15.66
C LYS A 403 -14.56 -4.13 15.71
N LEU A 404 -14.76 -4.87 16.80
CA LEU A 404 -14.42 -6.28 16.86
C LEU A 404 -15.56 -7.11 16.26
N SER A 405 -15.26 -7.85 15.19
CA SER A 405 -16.17 -8.84 14.62
C SER A 405 -15.77 -10.25 15.03
N ARG A 406 -16.76 -11.10 15.27
CA ARG A 406 -16.57 -12.53 15.56
C ARG A 406 -17.36 -13.39 14.58
N SER A 407 -16.70 -14.41 14.06
CA SER A 407 -17.31 -15.54 13.39
C SER A 407 -17.25 -16.77 14.31
N LEU A 408 -18.30 -17.60 14.28
CA LEU A 408 -18.35 -18.89 14.97
C LEU A 408 -18.22 -20.08 14.00
N ASP A 409 -17.99 -19.79 12.72
CA ASP A 409 -18.09 -20.73 11.61
C ASP A 409 -16.96 -20.53 10.59
N ARG A 410 -15.74 -20.25 11.08
CA ARG A 410 -14.51 -20.13 10.26
C ARG A 410 -14.55 -18.98 9.25
N GLY A 411 -15.23 -17.89 9.57
CA GLY A 411 -15.34 -16.69 8.74
C GLY A 411 -16.42 -16.73 7.66
N GLU A 412 -17.36 -17.69 7.72
CA GLU A 412 -18.51 -17.73 6.80
C GLU A 412 -19.54 -16.64 7.13
N THR A 413 -19.83 -16.45 8.42
CA THR A 413 -20.71 -15.40 8.92
C THR A 413 -20.05 -14.59 10.03
N TRP A 414 -20.41 -13.31 10.12
CA TRP A 414 -19.81 -12.36 11.04
C TRP A 414 -20.86 -11.63 11.86
N THR A 415 -20.57 -11.45 13.15
CA THR A 415 -21.31 -10.58 14.07
C THR A 415 -20.35 -9.55 14.65
N ALA A 416 -20.67 -8.26 14.55
CA ALA A 416 -19.96 -7.25 15.32
C ALA A 416 -20.32 -7.42 16.80
N ILE A 417 -19.32 -7.73 17.63
CA ILE A 417 -19.47 -7.94 19.07
C ILE A 417 -18.97 -6.73 19.87
N SER A 418 -18.91 -5.56 19.23
CA SER A 418 -18.57 -4.30 19.86
C SER A 418 -19.19 -3.11 19.13
N PRO A 419 -19.35 -1.95 19.79
CA PRO A 419 -19.48 -0.68 19.10
C PRO A 419 -18.15 -0.31 18.40
N ASP A 420 -18.06 0.91 17.87
CA ASP A 420 -16.76 1.49 17.52
C ASP A 420 -15.91 1.62 18.81
N LEU A 421 -14.72 0.99 18.80
CA LEU A 421 -13.78 0.96 19.93
C LEU A 421 -12.65 1.99 19.79
N THR A 422 -12.79 2.92 18.86
CA THR A 422 -11.77 3.92 18.52
C THR A 422 -12.27 5.31 18.89
N ASN A 423 -11.45 6.33 18.67
CA ASN A 423 -11.82 7.73 18.87
C ASN A 423 -12.50 8.35 17.64
N ASP A 424 -12.71 7.57 16.57
CA ASP A 424 -13.36 7.97 15.31
C ASP A 424 -12.80 9.28 14.74
N HIS A 425 -11.46 9.38 14.69
CA HIS A 425 -10.79 10.52 14.11
C HIS A 425 -11.07 10.64 12.60
N PRO A 426 -10.84 11.82 11.99
CA PRO A 426 -10.97 12.00 10.55
C PRO A 426 -10.16 10.95 9.79
N ASN A 427 -10.74 10.43 8.71
CA ASN A 427 -10.07 9.51 7.79
C ASN A 427 -9.79 10.25 6.48
N GLY A 428 -8.55 10.22 6.03
CA GLY A 428 -8.13 10.68 4.70
C GLY A 428 -7.88 9.48 3.79
N ASP A 429 -6.80 9.54 3.01
CA ASP A 429 -6.37 8.46 2.12
C ASP A 429 -5.71 7.26 2.84
N VAL A 430 -5.39 7.40 4.14
CA VAL A 430 -4.87 6.33 4.99
C VAL A 430 -5.89 5.97 6.07
N PRO A 431 -6.32 4.69 6.21
CA PRO A 431 -7.19 4.25 7.29
C PRO A 431 -6.58 4.54 8.68
N TYR A 432 -7.38 5.14 9.57
CA TYR A 432 -7.01 5.45 10.96
C TYR A 432 -8.22 5.25 11.88
N SER A 433 -8.00 5.25 13.20
CA SER A 433 -9.01 4.87 14.17
C SER A 433 -9.51 3.45 13.85
N THR A 434 -8.59 2.50 13.99
CA THR A 434 -8.76 1.06 13.74
C THR A 434 -8.15 0.25 14.89
N ILE A 435 -8.69 -0.96 15.12
CA ILE A 435 -8.12 -1.96 16.00
C ILE A 435 -6.84 -2.50 15.35
N THR A 436 -5.76 -2.53 16.12
CA THR A 436 -4.41 -2.97 15.70
C THR A 436 -4.00 -4.28 16.35
N THR A 437 -4.64 -4.67 17.45
CA THR A 437 -4.32 -5.90 18.17
C THR A 437 -5.53 -6.45 18.92
N ILE A 438 -5.63 -7.77 19.01
CA ILE A 438 -6.71 -8.52 19.66
C ILE A 438 -6.05 -9.61 20.52
N ALA A 439 -6.53 -9.78 21.76
CA ALA A 439 -6.14 -10.92 22.59
C ALA A 439 -7.35 -11.50 23.35
N GLU A 440 -7.71 -12.74 23.05
CA GLU A 440 -8.63 -13.53 23.86
C GLU A 440 -7.87 -14.12 25.06
N SER A 441 -8.45 -14.11 26.26
CA SER A 441 -7.82 -14.76 27.40
C SER A 441 -7.76 -16.27 27.19
N PRO A 442 -6.60 -16.92 27.44
CA PRO A 442 -6.51 -18.38 27.39
C PRO A 442 -7.28 -19.05 28.53
N LEU A 443 -7.71 -18.29 29.55
CA LEU A 443 -8.43 -18.80 30.74
C LEU A 443 -9.94 -18.56 30.69
N ASP A 444 -10.41 -17.58 29.92
CA ASP A 444 -11.83 -17.22 29.84
C ASP A 444 -12.20 -16.74 28.42
N PHE A 445 -13.03 -17.54 27.74
CA PHE A 445 -13.56 -17.23 26.40
C PHE A 445 -14.30 -15.89 26.32
N ASN A 446 -14.88 -15.42 27.42
CA ASN A 446 -15.63 -14.16 27.44
C ASN A 446 -14.74 -12.94 27.64
N GLN A 447 -13.47 -13.14 28.01
CA GLN A 447 -12.53 -12.06 28.23
C GLN A 447 -11.70 -11.80 26.97
N ILE A 448 -11.92 -10.64 26.34
CA ILE A 448 -11.20 -10.22 25.13
C ILE A 448 -10.70 -8.80 25.31
N TRP A 449 -9.45 -8.57 24.92
CA TRP A 449 -8.78 -7.29 24.91
C TRP A 449 -8.55 -6.82 23.48
N VAL A 450 -8.63 -5.51 23.26
CA VAL A 450 -8.23 -4.87 22.01
C VAL A 450 -7.37 -3.64 22.27
N GLY A 451 -6.49 -3.34 21.31
CA GLY A 451 -5.75 -2.09 21.21
C GLY A 451 -6.03 -1.40 19.87
N THR A 452 -5.93 -0.07 19.82
CA THR A 452 -6.17 0.72 18.60
C THR A 452 -4.96 1.57 18.20
N ASP A 453 -4.93 1.98 16.92
CA ASP A 453 -3.92 2.90 16.37
C ASP A 453 -4.02 4.32 16.97
N ASP A 454 -5.15 4.66 17.58
CA ASP A 454 -5.41 5.93 18.27
C ASP A 454 -5.39 5.86 19.81
N GLY A 455 -4.87 4.76 20.37
CA GLY A 455 -4.47 4.70 21.79
C GLY A 455 -5.52 4.19 22.78
N ASN A 456 -6.62 3.63 22.31
CA ASN A 456 -7.58 2.93 23.17
C ASN A 456 -7.11 1.51 23.47
N ILE A 457 -7.17 1.13 24.76
CA ILE A 457 -7.05 -0.24 25.24
C ILE A 457 -8.36 -0.58 25.90
N GLN A 458 -9.08 -1.57 25.37
CA GLN A 458 -10.42 -1.91 25.85
C GLN A 458 -10.55 -3.39 26.15
N ILE A 459 -11.43 -3.71 27.10
CA ILE A 459 -11.71 -5.07 27.54
C ILE A 459 -13.21 -5.33 27.58
N THR A 460 -13.62 -6.51 27.11
CA THR A 460 -14.91 -7.14 27.47
C THR A 460 -14.66 -8.33 28.40
N ARG A 461 -15.61 -8.59 29.31
CA ARG A 461 -15.62 -9.76 30.20
C ARG A 461 -16.90 -10.59 30.06
N ASP A 462 -17.72 -10.27 29.07
CA ASP A 462 -19.03 -10.87 28.82
C ASP A 462 -19.20 -11.27 27.34
N GLY A 463 -18.09 -11.54 26.66
CA GLY A 463 -18.09 -12.03 25.28
C GLY A 463 -18.51 -10.99 24.25
N GLY A 464 -18.39 -9.69 24.59
CA GLY A 464 -18.66 -8.54 23.74
C GLY A 464 -20.00 -7.84 23.98
N ALA A 465 -20.76 -8.22 25.01
CA ALA A 465 -22.01 -7.52 25.33
C ALA A 465 -21.74 -6.11 25.90
N SER A 466 -20.65 -5.93 26.64
CA SER A 466 -20.17 -4.63 27.10
C SER A 466 -18.64 -4.51 26.99
N TRP A 467 -18.17 -3.27 26.79
CA TRP A 467 -16.76 -2.93 26.65
C TRP A 467 -16.38 -1.81 27.61
N THR A 468 -15.22 -1.94 28.23
CA THR A 468 -14.65 -0.94 29.15
C THR A 468 -13.31 -0.47 28.60
N ASN A 469 -13.17 0.83 28.36
CA ASN A 469 -11.88 1.44 28.06
C ASN A 469 -11.04 1.52 29.35
N VAL A 470 -9.86 0.93 29.32
CA VAL A 470 -8.93 0.78 30.45
C VAL A 470 -7.58 1.42 30.17
N THR A 471 -7.44 2.26 29.13
CA THR A 471 -6.21 3.02 28.84
C THR A 471 -5.69 3.77 30.06
N GLY A 472 -6.59 4.33 30.87
CA GLY A 472 -6.25 4.93 32.16
C GLY A 472 -5.23 6.06 32.03
N SER A 473 -4.07 5.88 32.66
CA SER A 473 -2.96 6.85 32.67
C SER A 473 -1.84 6.56 31.66
N ILE A 474 -2.02 5.55 30.79
CA ILE A 474 -1.10 5.29 29.68
C ILE A 474 -1.12 6.50 28.73
N PRO A 475 0.00 6.88 28.09
CA PRO A 475 0.01 7.95 27.11
C PRO A 475 -1.07 7.74 26.04
N LYS A 476 -1.83 8.82 25.79
CA LYS A 476 -2.94 8.83 24.84
C LYS A 476 -2.45 9.04 23.42
N ASP A 477 -3.28 8.70 22.45
CA ASP A 477 -3.05 8.95 21.02
C ASP A 477 -1.77 8.28 20.49
N LEU A 478 -1.35 7.17 21.11
CA LEU A 478 -0.24 6.35 20.68
C LEU A 478 -0.74 5.03 20.10
N TRP A 479 -0.06 4.54 19.07
CA TRP A 479 -0.33 3.24 18.48
C TRP A 479 -0.15 2.12 19.51
N VAL A 480 -1.23 1.38 19.81
CA VAL A 480 -1.13 0.17 20.64
C VAL A 480 -0.60 -0.96 19.76
N SER A 481 0.67 -1.31 19.93
CA SER A 481 1.33 -2.33 19.12
C SER A 481 0.82 -3.73 19.42
N GLU A 482 0.60 -4.05 20.69
CA GLU A 482 0.18 -5.38 21.11
C GLU A 482 -0.50 -5.36 22.49
N VAL A 483 -1.48 -6.25 22.68
CA VAL A 483 -2.05 -6.57 24.00
C VAL A 483 -1.95 -8.09 24.20
N HIS A 484 -1.65 -8.51 25.43
CA HIS A 484 -1.59 -9.93 25.80
C HIS A 484 -2.51 -10.16 27.00
N ALA A 485 -3.49 -11.05 26.83
CA ALA A 485 -4.37 -11.47 27.90
C ALA A 485 -3.74 -12.66 28.65
N SER A 486 -3.69 -12.58 29.98
CA SER A 486 -3.20 -13.66 30.86
C SER A 486 -4.34 -14.33 31.61
#